data_AF-A0A7R8X1M7-F1
#
_entry.id   AF-A0A7R8X1M7-F1
#
_cell.length_a   1.000
_cell.length_b   1.000
_cell.length_c   1.000
_cell.angle_alpha   90.00
_cell.angle_beta   90.00
_cell.angle_gamma   90.00
#
_symmetry.space_group_name_H-M   'P 1'
#
loop_
_entity.id
_entity.type
_entity.pdbx_description
1 polymer ?
#
loop_
_entity_poly.entity_id
_entity_poly.type
_entity_poly.pdbx_seq_one_letter_code
_entity_poly.pdbx_strand_id
1 'polypeptide(L)'
;MESNEVEGVRNNVFGTLRVAEAAIKTRVVTVVLISTDKAVRPTNVMGATKRVAELILQALHQKVSMGRLVESGVVPLFCMVRFGNVLGSSGSVIPLFREQIASGGSVTVTHPKVTRYFMSIPEAAQLVIQAGALAEGGDVFVLDMGKPVRILDLAKQMIHLSGLEVRDDENPSGDVGIEFSGLRPGEKLYEELLIGDNPIGTAHSRIMRAKEEMIPWVKLEGILNDIESSMNVLDAEKVRDIVLRVAKGLHKSPEEHIDGLKV
;
A
#
# COMPACT_ATOMS: atom_id res chain seq x y z
N MET A 1 1.48 -4.35 -12.59
CA MET A 1 2.79 -4.16 -11.93
C MET A 1 3.55 -5.46 -11.85
N GLU A 2 2.94 -6.57 -11.43
CA GLU A 2 3.59 -7.90 -11.45
C GLU A 2 4.10 -8.33 -12.85
N SER A 3 3.49 -7.84 -13.94
CA SER A 3 3.99 -8.07 -15.31
C SER A 3 5.10 -7.12 -15.78
N ASN A 4 5.36 -6.05 -15.02
CA ASN A 4 6.31 -4.98 -15.34
C ASN A 4 7.02 -4.52 -14.06
N GLU A 5 7.69 -5.45 -13.39
CA GLU A 5 8.19 -5.31 -12.02
C GLU A 5 9.23 -4.19 -11.91
N VAL A 6 10.17 -4.14 -12.87
CA VAL A 6 11.23 -3.12 -12.94
C VAL A 6 10.67 -1.70 -13.06
N GLU A 7 9.64 -1.49 -13.90
CA GLU A 7 8.99 -0.17 -14.01
C GLU A 7 8.21 0.18 -12.73
N GLY A 8 7.60 -0.83 -12.09
CA GLY A 8 6.97 -0.64 -10.78
C GLY A 8 7.96 -0.18 -9.71
N VAL A 9 9.14 -0.79 -9.68
CA VAL A 9 10.24 -0.41 -8.78
C VAL A 9 10.76 0.99 -9.12
N ARG A 10 11.05 1.28 -10.40
CA ARG A 10 11.51 2.60 -10.84
C ARG A 10 10.55 3.70 -10.40
N ASN A 11 9.27 3.51 -10.65
CA ASN A 11 8.24 4.49 -10.36
C ASN A 11 8.00 4.66 -8.85
N ASN A 12 7.73 3.55 -8.14
CA ASN A 12 7.31 3.64 -6.74
C ASN A 12 8.49 3.87 -5.78
N VAL A 13 9.63 3.20 -6.01
CA VAL A 13 10.80 3.26 -5.12
C VAL A 13 11.64 4.48 -5.45
N PHE A 14 12.21 4.53 -6.66
CA PHE A 14 13.11 5.62 -7.04
C PHE A 14 12.36 6.93 -7.27
N GLY A 15 11.13 6.90 -7.78
CA GLY A 15 10.29 8.10 -7.84
C GLY A 15 10.07 8.73 -6.46
N THR A 16 9.78 7.91 -5.43
CA THR A 16 9.67 8.40 -4.04
C THR A 16 10.98 8.98 -3.54
N LEU A 17 12.11 8.31 -3.80
CA LEU A 17 13.43 8.83 -3.44
C LEU A 17 13.69 10.21 -4.06
N ARG A 18 13.44 10.38 -5.36
CA ARG A 18 13.65 11.66 -6.05
C ARG A 18 12.76 12.77 -5.50
N VAL A 19 11.51 12.48 -5.18
CA VAL A 19 10.59 13.43 -4.53
C VAL A 19 11.13 13.84 -3.16
N ALA A 20 11.60 12.89 -2.36
CA ALA A 20 12.14 13.15 -1.02
C ALA A 20 13.42 14.00 -1.08
N GLU A 21 14.35 13.67 -1.97
CA GLU A 21 15.58 14.44 -2.21
C GLU A 21 15.26 15.88 -2.64
N ALA A 22 14.31 16.04 -3.57
CA ALA A 22 13.86 17.36 -4.01
C ALA A 22 13.23 18.16 -2.87
N ALA A 23 12.36 17.54 -2.05
CA ALA A 23 11.71 18.17 -0.91
C ALA A 23 12.72 18.66 0.15
N ILE A 24 13.77 17.87 0.42
CA ILE A 24 14.88 18.28 1.30
C ILE A 24 15.60 19.49 0.71
N LYS A 25 15.96 19.43 -0.58
CA LYS A 25 16.67 20.52 -1.26
C LYS A 25 15.89 21.83 -1.29
N THR A 26 14.57 21.77 -1.46
CA THR A 26 13.69 22.93 -1.57
C THR A 26 13.04 23.34 -0.25
N ARG A 27 13.32 22.63 0.85
CA ARG A 27 12.81 22.92 2.20
C ARG A 27 11.28 22.89 2.29
N VAL A 28 10.66 21.91 1.63
CA VAL A 28 9.23 21.63 1.81
C VAL A 28 8.97 21.26 3.27
N VAL A 29 7.92 21.81 3.86
CA VAL A 29 7.60 21.60 5.28
C VAL A 29 7.12 20.18 5.55
N THR A 30 6.22 19.67 4.70
CA THR A 30 5.59 18.36 4.90
C THR A 30 5.43 17.64 3.58
N VAL A 31 5.78 16.36 3.56
CA VAL A 31 5.55 15.45 2.43
C VAL A 31 4.73 14.27 2.95
N VAL A 32 3.54 14.09 2.36
CA VAL A 32 2.64 13.00 2.67
C VAL A 32 2.69 11.97 1.55
N LEU A 33 3.18 10.77 1.84
CA LEU A 33 3.15 9.64 0.91
C LEU A 33 1.84 8.87 1.06
N ILE A 34 1.11 8.72 -0.04
CA ILE A 34 -0.01 7.80 -0.13
C ILE A 34 0.51 6.36 -0.25
N SER A 35 0.34 5.61 0.82
CA SER A 35 0.65 4.19 0.90
C SER A 35 -0.62 3.34 0.86
N THR A 36 -0.51 2.04 1.13
CA THR A 36 -1.58 1.06 0.96
C THR A 36 -1.49 -0.02 2.02
N ASP A 37 -2.64 -0.60 2.37
CA ASP A 37 -2.75 -1.86 3.10
C ASP A 37 -1.83 -2.98 2.56
N LYS A 38 -1.56 -3.02 1.25
CA LYS A 38 -0.68 -4.04 0.64
C LYS A 38 0.80 -3.90 1.03
N ALA A 39 1.21 -2.76 1.58
CA ALA A 39 2.55 -2.58 2.14
C ALA A 39 2.72 -3.36 3.46
N VAL A 40 1.62 -3.78 4.09
CA VAL A 40 1.59 -4.64 5.27
C VAL A 40 1.85 -6.08 4.84
N ARG A 41 2.95 -6.68 5.32
CA ARG A 41 3.38 -8.05 4.97
C ARG A 41 3.24 -8.34 3.47
N PRO A 42 4.00 -7.65 2.61
CA PRO A 42 3.75 -7.67 1.18
C PRO A 42 4.03 -9.05 0.58
N THR A 43 3.08 -9.51 -0.25
CA THR A 43 3.15 -10.78 -1.00
C THR A 43 3.31 -10.57 -2.51
N ASN A 44 3.37 -9.32 -2.95
CA ASN A 44 3.44 -8.92 -4.35
C ASN A 44 4.36 -7.71 -4.52
N VAL A 45 4.81 -7.45 -5.75
CA VAL A 45 5.76 -6.38 -6.06
C VAL A 45 5.17 -5.00 -5.76
N MET A 46 3.87 -4.80 -6.00
CA MET A 46 3.24 -3.51 -5.70
C MET A 46 3.28 -3.15 -4.21
N GLY A 47 2.89 -4.08 -3.33
CA GLY A 47 2.96 -3.91 -1.89
C GLY A 47 4.40 -3.73 -1.41
N ALA A 48 5.34 -4.52 -1.97
CA ALA A 48 6.74 -4.44 -1.57
C ALA A 48 7.39 -3.12 -1.97
N THR A 49 7.15 -2.62 -3.18
CA THR A 49 7.65 -1.30 -3.60
C THR A 49 7.07 -0.17 -2.77
N LYS A 50 5.78 -0.25 -2.39
CA LYS A 50 5.17 0.70 -1.46
C LYS A 50 5.81 0.65 -0.08
N ARG A 51 6.09 -0.55 0.45
CA ARG A 51 6.80 -0.68 1.74
C ARG A 51 8.22 -0.12 1.67
N VAL A 52 8.98 -0.36 0.59
CA VAL A 52 10.31 0.24 0.41
C VAL A 52 10.23 1.76 0.31
N ALA A 53 9.21 2.31 -0.34
CA ALA A 53 8.97 3.76 -0.39
C ALA A 53 8.76 4.37 1.02
N GLU A 54 8.03 3.68 1.91
CA GLU A 54 7.90 4.09 3.31
C GLU A 54 9.26 4.07 4.03
N LEU A 55 10.04 3.00 3.84
CA LEU A 55 11.36 2.85 4.45
C LEU A 55 12.32 3.97 4.02
N ILE A 56 12.27 4.38 2.74
CA ILE A 56 13.05 5.51 2.21
C ILE A 56 12.73 6.79 2.99
N LEU A 57 11.45 7.11 3.14
CA LEU A 57 11.03 8.32 3.83
C LEU A 57 11.39 8.31 5.32
N GLN A 58 11.23 7.17 5.99
CA GLN A 58 11.63 7.00 7.39
C GLN A 58 13.16 7.19 7.57
N ALA A 59 13.95 6.53 6.72
CA ALA A 59 15.40 6.58 6.77
C ALA A 59 15.95 7.99 6.45
N LEU A 60 15.38 8.66 5.45
CA LEU A 60 15.74 10.04 5.11
C LEU A 60 15.35 11.03 6.21
N HIS A 61 14.15 10.90 6.77
CA HIS A 61 13.74 11.74 7.89
C HIS A 61 14.74 11.61 9.05
N GLN A 62 15.08 10.38 9.44
CA GLN A 62 16.08 10.13 10.48
C GLN A 62 17.45 10.76 10.15
N LYS A 63 17.94 10.56 8.91
CA LYS A 63 19.23 11.10 8.45
C LYS A 63 19.28 12.63 8.55
N VAL A 64 18.22 13.31 8.12
CA VAL A 64 18.17 14.78 8.10
C VAL A 64 17.98 15.34 9.51
N SER A 65 17.14 14.72 10.34
CA SER A 65 16.87 15.14 11.72
C SER A 65 18.09 15.01 12.64
N MET A 66 19.03 14.11 12.35
CA MET A 66 20.29 13.94 13.11
C MET A 66 21.38 14.99 12.78
N GLY A 67 21.04 16.09 12.08
CA GLY A 67 21.90 17.27 11.95
C GLY A 67 23.00 17.18 10.88
N ARG A 68 22.89 16.29 9.88
CA ARG A 68 23.91 16.13 8.82
C ARG A 68 23.61 16.84 7.49
N LEU A 69 22.47 17.51 7.34
CA LEU A 69 22.08 18.10 6.05
C LEU A 69 21.46 19.50 6.12
N VAL A 70 21.24 20.08 7.31
CA VAL A 70 20.62 21.40 7.41
C VAL A 70 21.38 22.27 8.41
N GLU A 71 22.31 23.07 7.89
CA GLU A 71 23.12 24.00 8.71
C GLU A 71 22.27 25.14 9.32
N SER A 72 21.04 25.40 8.83
CA SER A 72 20.18 26.48 9.37
C SER A 72 18.77 26.53 8.70
N GLY A 73 17.99 25.44 8.68
CA GLY A 73 16.74 25.43 7.90
C GLY A 73 15.69 24.40 8.35
N VAL A 74 14.51 24.49 7.71
CA VAL A 74 13.36 23.60 7.94
C VAL A 74 13.68 22.18 7.45
N VAL A 75 13.60 21.20 8.35
CA VAL A 75 13.67 19.77 8.01
C VAL A 75 12.28 19.31 7.52
N PRO A 76 12.15 18.69 6.33
CA PRO A 76 10.86 18.17 5.90
C PRO A 76 10.34 17.08 6.84
N LEU A 77 9.09 17.22 7.23
CA LEU A 77 8.33 16.16 7.88
C LEU A 77 7.85 15.19 6.82
N PHE A 78 8.39 13.98 6.83
CA PHE A 78 7.90 12.90 5.98
C PHE A 78 6.91 12.05 6.77
N CYS A 79 5.73 11.81 6.22
CA CYS A 79 4.79 10.86 6.78
C CYS A 79 4.12 10.04 5.69
N MET A 80 3.64 8.86 6.07
CA MET A 80 3.00 7.89 5.19
C MET A 80 1.58 7.68 5.69
N VAL A 81 0.61 7.60 4.78
CA VAL A 81 -0.78 7.31 5.14
C VAL A 81 -1.21 6.03 4.41
N ARG A 82 -1.49 4.97 5.17
CA ARG A 82 -2.01 3.70 4.67
C ARG A 82 -3.53 3.67 4.76
N PHE A 83 -4.15 3.28 3.66
CA PHE A 83 -5.54 2.90 3.59
C PHE A 83 -5.74 1.87 2.47
N GLY A 84 -6.87 1.19 2.50
CA GLY A 84 -7.30 0.21 1.51
C GLY A 84 -7.95 0.87 0.29
N ASN A 85 -9.03 0.27 -0.19
CA ASN A 85 -9.66 0.69 -1.43
C ASN A 85 -10.45 1.99 -1.25
N VAL A 86 -10.43 2.82 -2.29
CA VAL A 86 -11.28 4.02 -2.38
C VAL A 86 -12.42 3.74 -3.34
N LEU A 87 -13.65 4.04 -2.93
CA LEU A 87 -14.85 3.82 -3.73
C LEU A 87 -14.79 4.61 -5.05
N GLY A 88 -14.99 3.92 -6.16
CA GLY A 88 -15.07 4.54 -7.48
C GLY A 88 -13.74 5.05 -8.03
N SER A 89 -12.60 4.67 -7.46
CA SER A 89 -11.30 5.01 -8.04
C SER A 89 -11.09 4.33 -9.40
N SER A 90 -10.30 4.96 -10.28
CA SER A 90 -10.00 4.46 -11.62
C SER A 90 -9.40 3.05 -11.57
N GLY A 91 -9.90 2.14 -12.42
CA GLY A 91 -9.43 0.75 -12.48
C GLY A 91 -9.80 -0.11 -11.24
N SER A 92 -10.70 0.36 -10.38
CA SER A 92 -11.21 -0.43 -9.26
C SER A 92 -12.34 -1.37 -9.67
N VAL A 93 -12.71 -2.26 -8.75
CA VAL A 93 -13.74 -3.29 -8.97
C VAL A 93 -15.13 -2.71 -9.24
N ILE A 94 -15.46 -1.53 -8.69
CA ILE A 94 -16.79 -0.93 -8.83
C ILE A 94 -17.04 -0.44 -10.27
N PRO A 95 -16.15 0.36 -10.90
CA PRO A 95 -16.26 0.66 -12.33
C PRO A 95 -16.35 -0.58 -13.21
N LEU A 96 -15.55 -1.62 -12.93
CA LEU A 96 -15.59 -2.87 -13.67
C LEU A 96 -16.96 -3.55 -13.58
N PHE A 97 -17.51 -3.67 -12.37
CA PHE A 97 -18.84 -4.26 -12.19
C PHE A 97 -19.93 -3.46 -12.88
N ARG A 98 -19.86 -2.12 -12.85
CA ARG A 98 -20.80 -1.27 -13.59
C ARG A 98 -20.74 -1.53 -15.09
N GLU A 99 -19.54 -1.66 -15.65
CA GLU A 99 -19.35 -1.95 -17.08
C GLU A 99 -19.84 -3.35 -17.45
N GLN A 100 -19.55 -4.35 -16.61
CA GLN A 100 -20.01 -5.74 -16.81
C GLN A 100 -21.54 -5.84 -16.76
N ILE A 101 -22.17 -5.17 -15.78
CA ILE A 101 -23.64 -5.12 -15.67
C ILE A 101 -24.25 -4.38 -16.86
N ALA A 102 -23.71 -3.21 -17.22
CA ALA A 102 -24.23 -2.41 -18.34
C ALA A 102 -24.09 -3.11 -19.70
N SER A 103 -23.10 -3.98 -19.86
CA SER A 103 -22.92 -4.82 -21.06
C SER A 103 -23.77 -6.09 -21.06
N GLY A 104 -24.54 -6.35 -20.00
CA GLY A 104 -25.38 -7.54 -19.86
C GLY A 104 -24.59 -8.84 -19.65
N GLY A 105 -23.30 -8.75 -19.34
CA GLY A 105 -22.43 -9.89 -19.06
C GLY A 105 -22.47 -10.31 -17.59
N SER A 106 -21.90 -11.49 -17.29
CA SER A 106 -21.67 -11.92 -15.91
C SER A 106 -20.69 -10.97 -15.21
N VAL A 107 -20.90 -10.73 -13.92
CA VAL A 107 -19.94 -10.01 -13.06
C VAL A 107 -18.84 -10.96 -12.62
N THR A 108 -17.58 -10.53 -12.71
CA THR A 108 -16.43 -11.38 -12.37
C THR A 108 -15.91 -11.10 -10.95
N VAL A 109 -16.04 -12.07 -10.04
CA VAL A 109 -15.49 -11.99 -8.68
C VAL A 109 -14.26 -12.90 -8.56
N THR A 110 -13.16 -12.43 -7.97
CA THR A 110 -11.94 -13.25 -7.91
C THR A 110 -12.10 -14.48 -7.02
N HIS A 111 -12.71 -14.33 -5.84
CA HIS A 111 -12.92 -15.43 -4.92
C HIS A 111 -14.13 -15.16 -4.01
N PRO A 112 -14.97 -16.16 -3.68
CA PRO A 112 -16.20 -15.96 -2.89
C PRO A 112 -15.97 -15.38 -1.50
N LYS A 113 -14.79 -15.63 -0.92
CA LYS A 113 -14.41 -15.16 0.43
C LYS A 113 -13.59 -13.86 0.45
N VAL A 114 -13.32 -13.25 -0.70
CA VAL A 114 -12.44 -12.07 -0.76
C VAL A 114 -13.11 -10.85 -0.12
N THR A 115 -12.40 -10.16 0.77
CA THR A 115 -12.87 -8.91 1.39
C THR A 115 -11.91 -7.76 1.18
N ARG A 116 -12.43 -6.54 1.12
CA ARG A 116 -11.63 -5.30 1.06
C ARG A 116 -12.20 -4.23 1.98
N TYR A 117 -11.34 -3.37 2.51
CA TYR A 117 -11.76 -2.15 3.18
C TYR A 117 -12.07 -1.07 2.15
N PHE A 118 -13.12 -0.31 2.39
CA PHE A 118 -13.55 0.77 1.50
C PHE A 118 -13.75 2.06 2.27
N MET A 119 -13.44 3.16 1.60
CA MET A 119 -13.67 4.52 2.07
C MET A 119 -14.06 5.38 0.88
N SER A 120 -14.81 6.46 1.12
CA SER A 120 -15.13 7.41 0.05
C SER A 120 -13.92 8.30 -0.30
N ILE A 121 -13.90 8.86 -1.52
CA ILE A 121 -12.83 9.80 -1.95
C ILE A 121 -12.73 11.02 -1.01
N PRO A 122 -13.83 11.73 -0.67
CA PRO A 122 -13.74 12.93 0.17
C PRO A 122 -13.23 12.61 1.58
N GLU A 123 -13.64 11.48 2.13
CA GLU A 123 -13.22 11.00 3.44
C GLU A 123 -11.74 10.65 3.47
N ALA A 124 -11.23 9.91 2.47
CA ALA A 124 -9.81 9.60 2.34
C ALA A 124 -8.98 10.88 2.20
N ALA A 125 -9.42 11.83 1.37
CA ALA A 125 -8.73 13.10 1.17
C ALA A 125 -8.66 13.93 2.46
N GLN A 126 -9.77 14.04 3.20
CA GLN A 126 -9.81 14.77 4.47
C GLN A 126 -8.87 14.15 5.51
N LEU A 127 -8.92 12.83 5.68
CA LEU A 127 -8.09 12.12 6.66
C LEU A 127 -6.60 12.19 6.29
N VAL A 128 -6.24 12.16 5.01
CA VAL A 128 -4.86 12.34 4.54
C VAL A 128 -4.32 13.74 4.90
N ILE A 129 -5.11 14.79 4.67
CA ILE A 129 -4.72 16.16 5.00
C ILE A 129 -4.54 16.32 6.51
N GLN A 130 -5.47 15.78 7.29
CA GLN A 130 -5.40 15.80 8.76
C GLN A 130 -4.21 14.99 9.29
N ALA A 131 -3.91 13.83 8.70
CA ALA A 131 -2.73 13.04 9.05
C ALA A 131 -1.44 13.82 8.81
N GLY A 132 -1.34 14.55 7.69
CA GLY A 132 -0.21 15.43 7.41
C GLY A 132 -0.04 16.54 8.46
N ALA A 133 -1.15 17.09 8.97
CA ALA A 133 -1.11 18.09 10.05
C ALA A 133 -0.74 17.51 11.43
N LEU A 134 -0.91 16.20 11.63
CA LEU A 134 -0.56 15.48 12.86
C LEU A 134 0.84 14.87 12.82
N ALA A 135 1.57 15.04 11.72
CA ALA A 135 2.88 14.42 11.51
C ALA A 135 3.95 15.06 12.42
N GLU A 136 4.73 14.20 13.07
CA GLU A 136 5.94 14.53 13.83
C GLU A 136 7.20 14.10 13.06
N GLY A 137 7.04 13.26 12.02
CA GLY A 137 8.09 12.86 11.09
C GLY A 137 8.45 11.38 11.22
N GLY A 138 8.57 10.71 10.07
CA GLY A 138 8.73 9.25 9.98
C GLY A 138 7.45 8.46 10.31
N ASP A 139 6.33 9.15 10.58
CA ASP A 139 5.07 8.53 10.97
C ASP A 139 4.46 7.67 9.86
N VAL A 140 4.01 6.48 10.24
CA VAL A 140 3.15 5.64 9.40
C VAL A 140 1.74 5.71 9.97
N PHE A 141 0.89 6.54 9.39
CA PHE A 141 -0.51 6.62 9.74
C PHE A 141 -1.32 5.50 9.07
N VAL A 142 -2.33 5.01 9.79
CA VAL A 142 -3.31 4.04 9.32
C VAL A 142 -4.69 4.61 9.57
N LEU A 143 -5.50 4.66 8.52
CA LEU A 143 -6.86 5.17 8.61
C LEU A 143 -7.83 4.07 9.07
N ASP A 144 -8.72 4.41 9.99
CA ASP A 144 -9.84 3.53 10.34
C ASP A 144 -10.89 3.59 9.21
N MET A 145 -11.06 2.44 8.53
CA MET A 145 -11.99 2.27 7.41
C MET A 145 -13.24 1.47 7.80
N GLY A 146 -13.45 1.20 9.09
CA GLY A 146 -14.54 0.37 9.57
C GLY A 146 -14.38 -1.10 9.18
N LYS A 147 -15.50 -1.77 8.89
CA LYS A 147 -15.53 -3.21 8.64
C LYS A 147 -15.18 -3.53 7.18
N PRO A 148 -14.44 -4.61 6.92
CA PRO A 148 -14.18 -5.06 5.55
C PRO A 148 -15.47 -5.56 4.89
N VAL A 149 -15.60 -5.32 3.59
CA VAL A 149 -16.77 -5.69 2.77
C VAL A 149 -16.41 -6.90 1.90
N ARG A 150 -17.27 -7.91 1.86
CA ARG A 150 -17.12 -9.03 0.90
C ARG A 150 -17.41 -8.55 -0.51
N ILE A 151 -16.51 -8.83 -1.44
CA ILE A 151 -16.67 -8.39 -2.84
C ILE A 151 -17.85 -9.09 -3.52
N LEU A 152 -18.15 -10.33 -3.11
CA LEU A 152 -19.35 -11.03 -3.58
C LEU A 152 -20.64 -10.28 -3.18
N ASP A 153 -20.75 -9.84 -1.93
CA ASP A 153 -21.92 -9.09 -1.46
C ASP A 153 -22.04 -7.76 -2.19
N LEU A 154 -20.91 -7.08 -2.40
CA LEU A 154 -20.85 -5.85 -3.19
C LEU A 154 -21.34 -6.08 -4.63
N ALA A 155 -20.90 -7.16 -5.29
CA ALA A 155 -21.36 -7.51 -6.64
C ALA A 155 -22.87 -7.72 -6.68
N LYS A 156 -23.41 -8.54 -5.77
CA LYS A 156 -24.85 -8.79 -5.65
C LYS A 156 -25.63 -7.49 -5.43
N GLN A 157 -25.17 -6.63 -4.52
CA GLN A 157 -25.81 -5.36 -4.23
C GLN A 157 -25.81 -4.42 -5.44
N MET A 158 -24.72 -4.39 -6.21
CA MET A 158 -24.64 -3.55 -7.41
C MET A 158 -25.58 -4.02 -8.53
N ILE A 159 -25.77 -5.34 -8.68
CA ILE A 159 -26.75 -5.92 -9.62
C ILE A 159 -28.16 -5.46 -9.23
N HIS A 160 -28.54 -5.63 -7.96
CA HIS A 160 -29.86 -5.21 -7.45
C HIS A 160 -30.10 -3.70 -7.58
N LEU A 161 -29.10 -2.88 -7.27
CA LEU A 161 -29.19 -1.42 -7.42
C LEU A 161 -29.31 -0.96 -8.88
N SER A 162 -28.99 -1.83 -9.83
CA SER A 162 -29.19 -1.60 -11.27
C SER A 162 -30.59 -2.03 -11.75
N GLY A 163 -31.46 -2.49 -10.85
CA GLY A 163 -32.81 -2.97 -11.18
C GLY A 163 -32.84 -4.39 -11.75
N LEU A 164 -31.77 -5.16 -11.56
CA LEU A 164 -31.58 -6.51 -12.10
C LEU A 164 -31.50 -7.54 -10.98
N GLU A 165 -31.80 -8.80 -11.29
CA GLU A 165 -31.68 -9.91 -10.36
C GLU A 165 -30.41 -10.74 -10.61
N VAL A 166 -29.86 -11.28 -9.52
CA VAL A 166 -28.70 -12.17 -9.59
C VAL A 166 -29.14 -13.53 -10.12
N ARG A 167 -28.44 -14.04 -11.13
CA ARG A 167 -28.59 -15.39 -11.65
C ARG A 167 -27.68 -16.35 -10.89
N ASP A 168 -28.28 -17.24 -10.11
CA ASP A 168 -27.61 -18.30 -9.35
C ASP A 168 -28.48 -19.56 -9.26
N ASP A 169 -28.06 -20.57 -8.48
CA ASP A 169 -28.78 -21.84 -8.35
C ASP A 169 -30.18 -21.67 -7.73
N GLU A 170 -30.40 -20.62 -6.93
CA GLU A 170 -31.69 -20.32 -6.30
C GLU A 170 -32.59 -19.49 -7.24
N ASN A 171 -32.00 -18.64 -8.09
CA ASN A 171 -32.70 -17.91 -9.15
C ASN A 171 -32.08 -18.15 -10.55
N PRO A 172 -32.34 -19.30 -11.19
CA PRO A 172 -31.78 -19.60 -12.52
C PRO A 172 -32.26 -18.64 -13.62
N SER A 173 -33.40 -17.96 -13.39
CA SER A 173 -34.01 -16.97 -14.30
C SER A 173 -33.49 -15.54 -14.11
N GLY A 174 -32.56 -15.30 -13.19
CA GLY A 174 -32.00 -13.97 -12.95
C GLY A 174 -31.31 -13.37 -14.18
N ASP A 175 -31.11 -12.06 -14.17
CA ASP A 175 -30.58 -11.31 -15.30
C ASP A 175 -29.05 -11.43 -15.43
N VAL A 176 -28.33 -11.36 -14.30
CA VAL A 176 -26.87 -11.23 -14.27
C VAL A 176 -26.21 -12.33 -13.44
N GLY A 177 -25.36 -13.14 -14.08
CA GLY A 177 -24.56 -14.16 -13.41
C GLY A 177 -23.35 -13.61 -12.66
N ILE A 178 -22.80 -14.41 -11.75
CA ILE A 178 -21.51 -14.14 -11.09
C ILE A 178 -20.54 -15.27 -11.41
N GLU A 179 -19.40 -14.93 -11.99
CA GLU A 179 -18.35 -15.89 -12.35
C GLU A 179 -17.12 -15.71 -11.47
N PHE A 180 -16.56 -16.83 -11.01
CA PHE A 180 -15.35 -16.83 -10.20
C PHE A 180 -14.10 -17.00 -11.07
N SER A 181 -13.25 -15.98 -11.13
CA SER A 181 -12.02 -16.02 -11.95
C SER A 181 -10.82 -16.68 -11.25
N GLY A 182 -10.93 -16.92 -9.94
CA GLY A 182 -9.77 -17.24 -9.10
C GLY A 182 -8.99 -15.98 -8.69
N LEU A 183 -8.12 -16.14 -7.69
CA LEU A 183 -7.22 -15.08 -7.24
C LEU A 183 -6.13 -14.85 -8.28
N ARG A 184 -5.83 -13.58 -8.53
CA ARG A 184 -4.69 -13.20 -9.39
C ARG A 184 -3.37 -13.42 -8.65
N PRO A 185 -2.25 -13.59 -9.37
CA PRO A 185 -0.93 -13.69 -8.76
C PRO A 185 -0.67 -12.56 -7.76
N GLY A 186 -0.28 -12.91 -6.53
CA GLY A 186 0.03 -11.95 -5.47
C GLY A 186 -1.19 -11.32 -4.78
N GLU A 187 -2.42 -11.62 -5.20
CA GLU A 187 -3.64 -11.11 -4.57
C GLU A 187 -3.95 -11.83 -3.26
N LYS A 188 -4.22 -11.07 -2.20
CA LYS A 188 -4.60 -11.61 -0.89
C LYS A 188 -6.10 -11.83 -0.78
N LEU A 189 -6.49 -12.86 -0.02
CA LEU A 189 -7.89 -13.11 0.30
C LEU A 189 -8.45 -12.03 1.25
N TYR A 190 -7.65 -11.64 2.24
CA TYR A 190 -7.94 -10.60 3.22
C TYR A 190 -6.79 -9.60 3.24
N GLU A 191 -7.11 -8.31 3.27
CA GLU A 191 -6.14 -7.26 3.49
C GLU A 191 -6.03 -6.95 4.98
N GLU A 192 -4.86 -6.47 5.38
CA GLU A 192 -4.53 -6.16 6.76
C GLU A 192 -4.11 -4.69 6.81
N LEU A 193 -4.64 -3.92 7.76
CA LEU A 193 -4.28 -2.50 7.91
C LEU A 193 -3.02 -2.31 8.76
N LEU A 194 -2.62 -3.30 9.57
CA LEU A 194 -1.52 -3.24 10.53
C LEU A 194 -0.70 -4.53 10.57
N ILE A 195 0.61 -4.41 10.82
CA ILE A 195 1.51 -5.56 11.02
C ILE A 195 1.38 -6.12 12.44
N GLY A 196 1.09 -5.30 13.45
CA GLY A 196 0.93 -5.74 14.84
C GLY A 196 -0.29 -5.14 15.52
N ASP A 197 -0.58 -5.61 16.74
CA ASP A 197 -1.86 -5.34 17.43
C ASP A 197 -1.90 -4.03 18.25
N ASN A 198 -0.83 -3.23 18.23
CA ASN A 198 -0.69 -2.03 19.08
C ASN A 198 -0.49 -0.73 18.28
N PRO A 199 -1.46 -0.32 17.43
CA PRO A 199 -1.45 1.02 16.89
C PRO A 199 -1.62 2.06 18.01
N ILE A 200 -0.93 3.19 17.91
CA ILE A 200 -1.01 4.28 18.87
C ILE A 200 -2.08 5.26 18.37
N GLY A 201 -3.05 5.61 19.22
CA GLY A 201 -4.06 6.61 18.88
C GLY A 201 -3.46 8.00 18.64
N THR A 202 -4.14 8.80 17.82
CA THR A 202 -3.82 10.23 17.65
C THR A 202 -4.92 11.10 18.24
N ALA A 203 -4.80 12.42 18.12
CA ALA A 203 -5.89 13.34 18.45
C ALA A 203 -7.15 13.14 17.59
N HIS A 204 -7.04 12.48 16.43
CA HIS A 204 -8.16 12.16 15.56
C HIS A 204 -8.53 10.66 15.69
N SER A 205 -9.78 10.37 16.04
CA SER A 205 -10.24 8.99 16.36
C SER A 205 -10.06 8.00 15.21
N ARG A 206 -10.05 8.47 13.97
CA ARG A 206 -9.90 7.64 12.76
C ARG A 206 -8.50 7.63 12.16
N ILE A 207 -7.53 8.24 12.83
CA ILE A 207 -6.13 8.26 12.40
C ILE A 207 -5.31 7.65 13.51
N MET A 208 -4.64 6.54 13.21
CA MET A 208 -3.78 5.83 14.14
C MET A 208 -2.34 5.87 13.63
N ARG A 209 -1.34 5.82 14.52
CA ARG A 209 0.08 5.66 14.17
C ARG A 209 0.50 4.20 14.35
N ALA A 210 1.04 3.61 13.29
CA ALA A 210 1.64 2.29 13.32
C ALA A 210 3.11 2.38 13.75
N LYS A 211 3.54 1.46 14.63
CA LYS A 211 4.95 1.28 14.97
C LYS A 211 5.57 0.27 13.99
N GLU A 212 6.37 0.78 13.07
CA GLU A 212 6.99 0.00 12.00
C GLU A 212 8.52 -0.05 12.19
N GLU A 213 9.12 -1.18 11.80
CA GLU A 213 10.59 -1.28 11.74
C GLU A 213 11.13 -0.32 10.67
N MET A 214 12.23 0.35 11.01
CA MET A 214 12.95 1.28 10.14
C MET A 214 14.32 0.70 9.80
N ILE A 215 14.81 1.00 8.60
CA ILE A 215 16.17 0.66 8.17
C ILE A 215 17.02 1.95 8.21
N PRO A 216 18.16 1.98 8.91
CA PRO A 216 19.06 3.14 8.87
C PRO A 216 19.51 3.46 7.44
N TRP A 217 19.61 4.75 7.11
CA TRP A 217 19.93 5.19 5.75
C TRP A 217 21.17 4.53 5.15
N VAL A 218 22.26 4.41 5.91
CA VAL A 218 23.53 3.79 5.43
C VAL A 218 23.30 2.39 4.88
N LYS A 219 22.43 1.60 5.51
CA LYS A 219 22.11 0.25 5.08
C LYS A 219 21.14 0.26 3.90
N LEU A 220 20.13 1.13 3.95
CA LEU A 220 19.14 1.24 2.88
C LEU A 220 19.76 1.75 1.57
N GLU A 221 20.71 2.68 1.64
CA GLU A 221 21.41 3.25 0.48
C GLU A 221 22.18 2.16 -0.29
N GLY A 222 22.90 1.28 0.40
CA GLY A 222 23.57 0.13 -0.24
C GLY A 222 22.57 -0.79 -0.95
N ILE A 223 21.44 -1.08 -0.32
CA ILE A 223 20.36 -1.89 -0.91
C ILE A 223 19.78 -1.20 -2.16
N LEU A 224 19.56 0.11 -2.13
CA LEU A 224 19.03 0.86 -3.27
C LEU A 224 20.03 0.86 -4.44
N ASN A 225 21.34 0.96 -4.17
CA ASN A 225 22.37 0.85 -5.18
C ASN A 225 22.40 -0.55 -5.82
N ASP A 226 22.20 -1.62 -5.04
CA ASP A 226 22.09 -2.99 -5.56
C ASP A 226 20.86 -3.15 -6.49
N ILE A 227 19.73 -2.56 -6.11
CA ILE A 227 18.52 -2.54 -6.94
C ILE A 227 18.80 -1.77 -8.25
N GLU A 228 19.34 -0.56 -8.17
CA GLU A 228 19.62 0.28 -9.35
C GLU A 228 20.62 -0.40 -10.30
N SER A 229 21.67 -1.01 -9.77
CA SER A 229 22.65 -1.78 -10.55
C SER A 229 22.01 -2.98 -11.26
N SER A 230 21.12 -3.70 -10.57
CA SER A 230 20.40 -4.84 -11.14
C SER A 230 19.41 -4.40 -12.23
N MET A 231 18.78 -3.23 -12.07
CA MET A 231 17.93 -2.63 -13.11
C MET A 231 18.73 -2.23 -14.36
N ASN A 232 19.95 -1.72 -14.20
CA ASN A 232 20.79 -1.29 -15.33
C ASN A 232 21.26 -2.46 -16.21
N VAL A 233 21.38 -3.66 -15.65
CA VAL A 233 21.69 -4.90 -16.38
C VAL A 233 20.44 -5.71 -16.76
N LEU A 234 19.24 -5.14 -16.57
CA LEU A 234 17.94 -5.73 -16.88
C LEU A 234 17.64 -7.05 -16.17
N ASP A 235 18.18 -7.25 -14.96
CA ASP A 235 17.93 -8.43 -14.13
C ASP A 235 16.66 -8.25 -13.29
N ALA A 236 15.51 -8.47 -13.92
CA ALA A 236 14.20 -8.29 -13.30
C ALA A 236 13.98 -9.22 -12.09
N GLU A 237 14.47 -10.46 -12.15
CA GLU A 237 14.30 -11.43 -11.06
C GLU A 237 15.06 -10.98 -9.81
N LYS A 238 16.32 -10.57 -9.97
CA LYS A 238 17.10 -10.05 -8.85
C LYS A 238 16.51 -8.77 -8.27
N VAL A 239 16.00 -7.88 -9.11
CA VAL A 239 15.29 -6.66 -8.66
C VAL A 239 14.08 -7.04 -7.79
N ARG A 240 13.24 -7.96 -8.28
CA ARG A 240 12.08 -8.48 -7.53
C ARG A 240 12.51 -9.08 -6.19
N ASP A 241 13.51 -9.95 -6.20
CA ASP A 241 13.95 -10.68 -5.02
C ASP A 241 14.51 -9.75 -3.95
N ILE A 242 15.32 -8.75 -4.33
CA ILE A 242 15.82 -7.74 -3.40
C ILE A 242 14.65 -6.95 -2.80
N VAL A 243 13.74 -6.44 -3.63
CA VAL A 243 12.61 -5.60 -3.16
C VAL A 243 11.69 -6.38 -2.23
N LEU A 244 11.33 -7.62 -2.56
CA LEU A 244 10.51 -8.49 -1.70
C LEU A 244 11.21 -8.81 -0.38
N ARG A 245 12.51 -9.11 -0.42
CA ARG A 245 13.30 -9.44 0.77
C ARG A 245 13.36 -8.25 1.74
N VAL A 246 13.68 -7.07 1.22
CA VAL A 246 13.79 -5.83 2.02
C VAL A 246 12.44 -5.46 2.64
N ALA A 247 11.37 -5.51 1.84
CA ALA A 247 10.03 -5.19 2.31
C ALA A 247 9.50 -6.15 3.39
N LYS A 248 10.00 -7.39 3.44
CA LYS A 248 9.70 -8.38 4.49
C LYS A 248 10.57 -8.25 5.74
N GLY A 249 11.43 -7.24 5.84
CA GLY A 249 12.34 -7.07 6.97
C GLY A 249 13.57 -8.00 6.94
N LEU A 250 13.77 -8.76 5.85
CA LEU A 250 14.92 -9.68 5.69
C LEU A 250 16.19 -8.96 5.18
N HIS A 251 16.44 -7.77 5.71
CA HIS A 251 17.61 -6.96 5.42
C HIS A 251 18.76 -7.20 6.42
N LYS A 252 18.49 -7.91 7.52
CA LYS A 252 19.48 -8.34 8.53
C LYS A 252 20.42 -9.42 7.98
N SER A 253 21.70 -9.40 8.37
CA SER A 253 22.63 -10.47 7.98
C SER A 253 22.16 -11.80 8.59
N PRO A 254 22.55 -12.97 8.04
CA PRO A 254 22.22 -14.27 8.63
C PRO A 254 22.62 -14.41 10.11
N GLU A 255 23.64 -13.66 10.54
CA GLU A 255 24.15 -13.64 11.92
C GLU A 255 23.23 -12.87 12.88
N GLU A 256 22.45 -11.90 12.40
CA GLU A 256 21.50 -11.11 13.20
C GLU A 256 20.14 -11.80 13.40
N HIS A 257 19.89 -12.95 12.76
CA HIS A 257 18.64 -13.71 12.89
C HIS A 257 18.56 -14.60 14.14
N ILE A 258 19.67 -14.78 14.88
CA ILE A 258 19.77 -15.78 15.94
C ILE A 258 19.17 -15.31 17.28
N ASP A 259 18.98 -14.00 17.50
CA ASP A 259 18.53 -13.48 18.80
C ASP A 259 17.02 -13.22 18.95
N GLY A 260 16.22 -13.47 17.90
CA GLY A 260 14.77 -13.21 17.93
C GLY A 260 13.88 -14.42 18.31
N LEU A 261 14.46 -15.62 18.43
CA LEU A 261 13.75 -16.87 18.72
C LEU A 261 14.41 -17.55 19.92
N LYS A 262 14.27 -16.98 21.11
CA LYS A 262 14.45 -17.71 22.36
C LYS A 262 13.29 -17.42 23.32
N VAL A 263 12.43 -18.45 23.39
CA VAL A 263 11.47 -18.85 24.43
C VAL A 263 10.29 -17.93 24.70
#